data_AF-A0A970UPN8-F1
#
_entry.id   AF-A0A970UPN8-F1
#
_cell.length_a   1.000
_cell.length_b   1.000
_cell.length_c   1.000
_cell.angle_alpha   90.00
_cell.angle_beta   90.00
_cell.angle_gamma   90.00
#
_symmetry.space_group_name_H-M   'P 1'
#
loop_
_entity.id
_entity.type
_entity.pdbx_description
1 polymer ?
#
loop_
_entity_poly.entity_id
_entity_poly.type
_entity_poly.pdbx_seq_one_letter_code
_entity_poly.pdbx_strand_id
1 'polypeptide(L)'
;ETFRGTIRFTSKLPLILARTGYVDDYYFVAQWFPKLGVYEPSGMRGRIEAGWNCHPFHTNSEFYANHSLYEVAITLPDDFVVGSGGLLLDSTSADGWKTLKYRAEDIVDFAWTASRDYRVVTDQWNHVTITCLLQPEHLRQADRHISAARYALEYLDAHVGPYPWPHLTIIDPPRYALGAGGMEYTTLITAGTFYALPKGIRPVEMVTIHEFGHSYFMGMIASNEFEEPWLDEGINSYWETRIMDWAYGEKQAMLDFPFLHIGDTEFARMQWLMAYGSDFFPASENAWSYPRGTYGASVYQKPATMLNTLERMVGQKTMDEIFKKYYRDWAFRHPSTNDFIQVVNQVVTEKHGNAFGPDLNWFFDQFLFGTAKVDYAVRGVSSRPERGKAGLFDENGAKEFRESQKVPGMFRSTVQLERNGDGILPVEILVTFSNGEKLLERWDGQERVKDLIYSRDSWVVSAEIDPEKKILLDQNLLNNSYAIKPQKAYAWKWATRFLFLIQNLLHTFTFFI
;
A
#
# COMPACT_ATOMS: atom_id res chain seq x y z
N GLU A 1 -18.88 27.85 -24.65
CA GLU A 1 -19.99 28.58 -24.01
C GLU A 1 -19.95 28.31 -22.52
N THR A 2 -20.33 29.27 -21.68
CA THR A 2 -20.41 29.09 -20.22
C THR A 2 -21.88 29.02 -19.82
N PHE A 3 -22.30 27.93 -19.19
CA PHE A 3 -23.65 27.77 -18.64
C PHE A 3 -23.65 28.14 -17.16
N ARG A 4 -24.66 28.91 -16.74
CA ARG A 4 -24.88 29.24 -15.33
C ARG A 4 -26.25 28.75 -14.90
N GLY A 5 -26.27 27.87 -13.90
CA GLY A 5 -27.49 27.34 -13.28
C GLY A 5 -27.59 27.71 -11.81
N THR A 6 -28.77 27.57 -11.23
CA THR A 6 -28.97 27.66 -9.77
C THR A 6 -29.85 26.50 -9.36
N ILE A 7 -29.37 25.70 -8.41
CA ILE A 7 -30.13 24.59 -7.83
C ILE A 7 -30.42 24.95 -6.38
N ARG A 8 -31.69 24.89 -6.00
CA ARG A 8 -32.14 24.99 -4.60
C ARG A 8 -32.64 23.62 -4.19
N PHE A 9 -32.09 23.08 -3.12
CA PHE A 9 -32.47 21.78 -2.61
C PHE A 9 -32.48 21.80 -1.08
N THR A 10 -33.21 20.85 -0.50
CA THR A 10 -33.24 20.60 0.94
C THR A 10 -32.85 19.15 1.14
N SER A 11 -31.86 18.91 2.01
CA SER A 11 -31.43 17.56 2.39
C SER A 11 -31.66 17.36 3.89
N LYS A 12 -32.03 16.14 4.28
CA LYS A 12 -32.09 15.72 5.67
C LYS A 12 -30.88 14.83 5.95
N LEU A 13 -29.99 15.29 6.82
CA LEU A 13 -28.83 14.50 7.23
C LEU A 13 -29.28 13.20 7.93
N PRO A 14 -28.75 12.04 7.54
CA PRO A 14 -29.01 10.79 8.23
C PRO A 14 -28.24 10.73 9.55
N LEU A 15 -28.54 9.74 10.39
CA LEU A 15 -27.60 9.33 11.43
C LEU A 15 -26.32 8.82 10.76
N ILE A 16 -25.15 9.11 11.36
CA ILE A 16 -23.87 8.64 10.81
C ILE A 16 -23.83 7.11 10.87
N LEU A 17 -23.84 6.50 9.70
CA LEU A 17 -23.57 5.07 9.48
C LEU A 17 -22.28 4.90 8.67
N ALA A 18 -22.12 5.71 7.63
CA ALA A 18 -20.93 5.81 6.80
C ALA A 18 -20.85 7.24 6.23
N ARG A 19 -19.67 7.86 6.32
CA ARG A 19 -19.23 9.10 5.68
C ARG A 19 -19.92 10.38 6.14
N THR A 20 -21.25 10.49 6.02
CA THR A 20 -22.01 11.75 6.20
C THR A 20 -23.18 11.57 7.16
N GLY A 21 -23.49 12.59 7.95
CA GLY A 21 -24.63 12.58 8.85
C GLY A 21 -24.42 13.39 10.13
N TYR A 22 -25.23 13.09 11.14
CA TYR A 22 -25.07 13.62 12.50
C TYR A 22 -25.21 12.55 13.58
N VAL A 23 -24.66 12.83 14.76
CA VAL A 23 -24.96 12.15 16.04
C VAL A 23 -24.88 13.19 17.15
N ASP A 24 -25.94 13.33 17.95
CA ASP A 24 -26.06 14.38 18.97
C ASP A 24 -25.68 15.76 18.42
N ASP A 25 -24.75 16.47 19.04
CA ASP A 25 -24.22 17.78 18.62
C ASP A 25 -22.99 17.68 17.68
N TYR A 26 -22.79 16.53 17.03
CA TYR A 26 -21.75 16.34 16.02
C TYR A 26 -22.35 16.17 14.63
N TYR A 27 -21.86 16.97 13.68
CA TYR A 27 -22.27 16.94 12.29
C TYR A 27 -21.06 16.73 11.39
N PHE A 28 -21.13 15.78 10.48
CA PHE A 28 -20.15 15.64 9.41
C PHE A 28 -20.89 15.67 8.08
N VAL A 29 -20.56 16.63 7.23
CA VAL A 29 -21.35 17.00 6.07
C VAL A 29 -20.48 16.88 4.82
N ALA A 30 -20.62 15.73 4.17
CA ALA A 30 -19.95 15.38 2.93
C ALA A 30 -20.95 14.86 1.89
N GLN A 31 -20.56 14.89 0.61
CA GLN A 31 -21.38 14.43 -0.52
C GLN A 31 -22.82 14.99 -0.50
N TRP A 32 -22.97 16.24 -0.03
CA TRP A 32 -24.24 16.80 0.42
C TRP A 32 -24.91 17.71 -0.62
N PHE A 33 -24.19 18.06 -1.69
CA PHE A 33 -24.66 18.93 -2.77
C PHE A 33 -24.71 18.17 -4.11
N PRO A 34 -25.60 18.55 -5.04
CA PRO A 34 -25.61 17.99 -6.38
C PRO A 34 -24.30 18.28 -7.11
N LYS A 35 -23.56 17.22 -7.46
CA LYS A 35 -22.34 17.29 -8.27
C LYS A 35 -22.66 17.05 -9.75
N LEU A 36 -21.96 17.75 -10.64
CA LEU A 36 -22.00 17.45 -12.07
C LEU A 36 -21.15 16.21 -12.34
N GLY A 37 -21.64 15.29 -13.16
CA GLY A 37 -20.84 14.17 -13.63
C GLY A 37 -19.63 14.65 -14.45
N VAL A 38 -18.59 13.81 -14.53
CA VAL A 38 -17.40 14.12 -15.32
C VAL A 38 -17.69 13.80 -16.79
N TYR A 39 -17.46 14.75 -17.70
CA TYR A 39 -17.55 14.47 -19.12
C TYR A 39 -16.23 13.91 -19.63
N GLU A 40 -16.26 12.71 -20.18
CA GLU A 40 -15.10 12.03 -20.73
C GLU A 40 -15.19 12.01 -22.26
N PRO A 41 -14.27 12.66 -22.99
CA PRO A 41 -14.24 12.59 -24.45
C PRO A 41 -13.81 11.19 -24.92
N SER A 42 -14.06 10.89 -26.21
CA SER A 42 -13.54 9.68 -26.85
C SER A 42 -12.01 9.63 -26.73
N GLY A 43 -11.48 8.46 -26.37
CA GLY A 43 -10.07 8.20 -26.10
C GLY A 43 -9.65 8.38 -24.64
N MET A 44 -10.36 9.20 -23.86
CA MET A 44 -10.04 9.37 -22.43
C MET A 44 -10.34 8.07 -21.67
N ARG A 45 -9.34 7.56 -20.93
CA ARG A 45 -9.40 6.29 -20.19
C ARG A 45 -9.94 5.11 -21.03
N GLY A 46 -9.61 5.08 -22.32
CA GLY A 46 -10.04 4.00 -23.22
C GLY A 46 -11.50 4.06 -23.68
N ARG A 47 -12.24 5.15 -23.41
CA ARG A 47 -13.61 5.29 -23.89
C ARG A 47 -13.68 5.36 -25.41
N ILE A 48 -14.53 4.53 -26.01
CA ILE A 48 -14.80 4.57 -27.45
C ILE A 48 -15.65 5.78 -27.81
N GLU A 49 -16.71 6.03 -27.04
CA GLU A 49 -17.65 7.14 -27.25
C GLU A 49 -17.59 8.12 -26.09
N ALA A 50 -17.64 9.41 -26.43
CA ALA A 50 -17.67 10.49 -25.45
C ALA A 50 -18.97 10.46 -24.64
N GLY A 51 -18.91 10.74 -23.35
CA GLY A 51 -20.11 10.71 -22.50
C GLY A 51 -19.89 11.22 -21.09
N TRP A 52 -21.01 11.42 -20.39
CA TRP A 52 -20.99 11.78 -18.97
C TRP A 52 -20.82 10.54 -18.11
N ASN A 53 -19.89 10.59 -17.16
CA ASN A 53 -19.68 9.61 -16.12
C ASN A 53 -20.42 10.06 -14.85
N CYS A 54 -21.50 9.35 -14.52
CA CYS A 54 -22.44 9.71 -13.47
C CYS A 54 -22.77 8.48 -12.61
N HIS A 55 -21.74 7.80 -12.09
CA HIS A 55 -21.95 6.64 -11.23
C HIS A 55 -22.76 7.02 -9.98
N PRO A 56 -23.79 6.24 -9.61
CA PRO A 56 -24.49 6.43 -8.35
C PRO A 56 -23.57 6.04 -7.18
N PHE A 57 -23.91 6.51 -5.98
CA PHE A 57 -23.21 6.11 -4.76
C PHE A 57 -23.09 4.58 -4.65
N HIS A 58 -21.89 4.11 -4.30
CA HIS A 58 -21.61 2.72 -3.97
C HIS A 58 -20.78 2.66 -2.69
N THR A 59 -20.98 1.65 -1.85
CA THR A 59 -20.34 1.58 -0.51
C THR A 59 -18.84 1.31 -0.55
N ASN A 60 -18.31 0.89 -1.70
CA ASN A 60 -16.90 0.60 -1.91
C ASN A 60 -16.20 1.67 -2.76
N SER A 61 -16.84 2.80 -3.06
CA SER A 61 -16.17 3.88 -3.81
C SER A 61 -16.57 5.24 -3.27
N GLU A 62 -15.74 6.24 -3.49
CA GLU A 62 -15.85 7.55 -2.88
C GLU A 62 -16.09 8.65 -3.91
N PHE A 63 -15.18 8.81 -4.89
CA PHE A 63 -15.12 10.02 -5.70
C PHE A 63 -14.84 9.78 -7.19
N TYR A 64 -15.57 10.52 -8.03
CA TYR A 64 -15.11 10.88 -9.37
C TYR A 64 -15.73 12.20 -9.79
N ALA A 65 -14.92 13.27 -9.77
CA ALA A 65 -15.37 14.64 -10.02
C ALA A 65 -14.22 15.49 -10.58
N ASN A 66 -14.57 16.55 -11.32
CA ASN A 66 -13.58 17.53 -11.79
C ASN A 66 -13.10 18.43 -10.65
N HIS A 67 -11.84 18.86 -10.71
CA HIS A 67 -11.33 19.94 -9.87
C HIS A 67 -12.16 21.22 -10.03
N SER A 68 -12.55 21.82 -8.91
CA SER A 68 -13.49 22.93 -8.88
C SER A 68 -13.10 24.00 -7.85
N LEU A 69 -13.57 25.23 -8.09
CA LEU A 69 -13.55 26.32 -7.12
C LEU A 69 -14.86 26.31 -6.32
N TYR A 70 -14.75 26.24 -5.00
CA TYR A 70 -15.87 26.29 -4.07
C TYR A 70 -15.85 27.58 -3.27
N GLU A 71 -16.98 28.29 -3.26
CA GLU A 71 -17.26 29.39 -2.32
C GLU A 71 -18.48 29.01 -1.50
N VAL A 72 -18.27 28.75 -0.20
CA VAL A 72 -19.27 28.13 0.67
C VAL A 72 -19.56 29.03 1.87
N ALA A 73 -20.83 29.36 2.08
CA ALA A 73 -21.29 30.05 3.28
C ALA A 73 -22.08 29.08 4.16
N ILE A 74 -21.59 28.85 5.39
CA ILE A 74 -22.20 27.94 6.35
C ILE A 74 -22.80 28.78 7.48
N THR A 75 -24.11 28.67 7.71
CA THR A 75 -24.81 29.35 8.81
C THR A 75 -25.31 28.34 9.84
N LEU A 76 -24.90 28.53 11.10
CA LEU A 76 -25.19 27.61 12.22
C LEU A 76 -25.14 28.37 13.57
N PRO A 77 -25.60 27.78 14.69
CA PRO A 77 -25.49 28.42 16.00
C PRO A 77 -24.03 28.80 16.33
N ASP A 78 -23.83 29.92 17.02
CA ASP A 78 -22.51 30.55 17.16
C ASP A 78 -21.50 29.77 18.03
N ASP A 79 -21.98 28.84 18.84
CA ASP A 79 -21.21 28.00 19.76
C ASP A 79 -20.65 26.70 19.14
N PHE A 80 -20.98 26.37 17.89
CA PHE A 80 -20.36 25.24 17.17
C PHE A 80 -18.97 25.58 16.65
N VAL A 81 -17.96 24.75 16.91
CA VAL A 81 -16.67 24.84 16.21
C VAL A 81 -16.78 24.12 14.87
N VAL A 82 -16.25 24.73 13.80
CA VAL A 82 -16.36 24.21 12.42
C VAL A 82 -14.99 23.84 11.86
N GLY A 83 -14.88 22.62 11.32
CA GLY A 83 -13.78 22.19 10.45
C GLY A 83 -14.21 22.21 8.98
N SER A 84 -13.32 22.58 8.07
CA SER A 84 -13.65 22.68 6.63
C SER A 84 -12.46 22.34 5.75
N GLY A 85 -12.75 21.81 4.56
CA GLY A 85 -11.79 21.71 3.44
C GLY A 85 -11.55 23.04 2.72
N GLY A 86 -12.19 24.14 3.13
CA GLY A 86 -11.87 25.47 2.62
C GLY A 86 -11.08 26.32 3.61
N LEU A 87 -10.41 27.33 3.08
CA LEU A 87 -9.85 28.44 3.85
C LEU A 87 -10.97 29.36 4.31
N LEU A 88 -10.99 29.68 5.61
CA LEU A 88 -11.92 30.66 6.16
C LEU A 88 -11.52 32.06 5.68
N LEU A 89 -12.42 32.75 4.98
CA LEU A 89 -12.23 34.11 4.50
C LEU A 89 -12.87 35.16 5.40
N ASP A 90 -14.04 34.85 5.93
CA ASP A 90 -14.88 35.81 6.66
C ASP A 90 -15.79 35.09 7.66
N SER A 91 -16.13 35.79 8.75
CA SER A 91 -17.02 35.29 9.80
C SER A 91 -17.86 36.43 10.35
N THR A 92 -19.17 36.22 10.40
CA THR A 92 -20.13 37.18 10.97
C THR A 92 -21.05 36.49 11.96
N SER A 93 -21.30 37.09 13.12
CA SER A 93 -22.22 36.57 14.13
C SER A 93 -23.32 37.58 14.46
N ALA A 94 -24.57 37.10 14.56
CA ALA A 94 -25.73 37.90 14.94
C ALA A 94 -26.81 36.99 15.54
N ASP A 95 -27.50 37.45 16.59
CA ASP A 95 -28.68 36.80 17.17
C ASP A 95 -28.49 35.32 17.56
N GLY A 96 -27.31 34.92 18.05
CA GLY A 96 -26.99 33.54 18.43
C GLY A 96 -26.62 32.62 17.27
N TRP A 97 -26.47 33.17 16.06
CA TRP A 97 -26.02 32.47 14.86
C TRP A 97 -24.72 33.06 14.35
N LYS A 98 -23.96 32.26 13.60
CA LYS A 98 -22.84 32.73 12.81
C LYS A 98 -22.90 32.21 11.38
N THR A 99 -22.32 32.99 10.48
CA THR A 99 -22.07 32.60 9.09
C THR A 99 -20.57 32.63 8.85
N LEU A 100 -20.03 31.51 8.37
CA LEU A 100 -18.62 31.34 8.00
C LEU A 100 -18.51 31.21 6.49
N LYS A 101 -17.65 32.01 5.86
CA LYS A 101 -17.41 31.96 4.42
C LYS A 101 -16.07 31.30 4.14
N TYR A 102 -16.11 30.20 3.41
CA TYR A 102 -14.97 29.40 3.02
C TYR A 102 -14.71 29.49 1.52
N ARG A 103 -13.44 29.37 1.14
CA ARG A 103 -13.00 29.22 -0.25
C ARG A 103 -12.04 28.05 -0.38
N ALA A 104 -12.26 27.21 -1.37
CA ALA A 104 -11.38 26.10 -1.70
C ALA A 104 -11.17 26.03 -3.21
N GLU A 105 -9.94 25.90 -3.66
CA GLU A 105 -9.57 25.93 -5.08
C GLU A 105 -8.97 24.60 -5.50
N ASP A 106 -9.25 24.20 -6.75
CA ASP A 106 -8.69 23.00 -7.39
C ASP A 106 -8.86 21.70 -6.60
N ILE A 107 -9.97 21.54 -5.86
CA ILE A 107 -10.31 20.28 -5.15
C ILE A 107 -11.46 19.55 -5.84
N VAL A 108 -11.60 18.24 -5.60
CA VAL A 108 -12.64 17.40 -6.26
C VAL A 108 -13.94 17.28 -5.48
N ASP A 109 -13.93 17.53 -4.17
CA ASP A 109 -15.12 17.56 -3.33
C ASP A 109 -14.96 18.50 -2.13
N PHE A 110 -16.06 19.00 -1.59
CA PHE A 110 -16.07 19.90 -0.43
C PHE A 110 -16.83 19.28 0.75
N ALA A 111 -16.11 19.05 1.85
CA ALA A 111 -16.65 18.59 3.12
C ALA A 111 -16.41 19.60 4.24
N TRP A 112 -17.28 19.53 5.25
CA TRP A 112 -17.14 20.29 6.49
C TRP A 112 -17.78 19.54 7.65
N THR A 113 -17.43 19.95 8.85
CA THR A 113 -17.92 19.36 10.09
C THR A 113 -18.17 20.42 11.14
N ALA A 114 -19.07 20.15 12.08
CA ALA A 114 -19.35 21.03 13.19
C ALA A 114 -19.60 20.24 14.48
N SER A 115 -19.00 20.69 15.58
CA SER A 115 -19.30 20.20 16.91
C SER A 115 -19.04 21.26 17.98
N ARG A 116 -19.84 21.24 19.05
CA ARG A 116 -19.65 22.08 20.24
C ARG A 116 -18.43 21.65 21.07
N ASP A 117 -18.05 20.38 20.97
CA ASP A 117 -17.06 19.77 21.86
C ASP A 117 -15.64 19.80 21.31
N TYR A 118 -15.46 20.18 20.04
CA TYR A 118 -14.13 20.17 19.45
C TYR A 118 -13.12 20.99 20.24
N ARG A 119 -11.90 20.47 20.26
CA ARG A 119 -10.68 21.17 20.64
C ARG A 119 -9.80 21.28 19.40
N VAL A 120 -9.33 22.49 19.15
CA VAL A 120 -8.53 22.81 17.97
C VAL A 120 -7.06 22.90 18.38
N VAL A 121 -6.22 22.14 17.69
CA VAL A 121 -4.77 22.22 17.79
C VAL A 121 -4.23 22.56 16.42
N THR A 122 -3.37 23.57 16.33
CA THR A 122 -2.78 24.01 15.06
C THR A 122 -1.27 23.84 15.09
N ASP A 123 -0.70 23.53 13.93
CA ASP A 123 0.73 23.51 13.70
C ASP A 123 1.01 24.02 12.27
N GLN A 124 2.28 24.23 11.96
CA GLN A 124 2.74 24.69 10.65
C GLN A 124 3.81 23.74 10.11
N TRP A 125 3.75 23.47 8.81
CA TRP A 125 4.82 22.88 8.04
C TRP A 125 4.98 23.67 6.75
N ASN A 126 6.13 24.34 6.55
CA ASN A 126 6.35 25.26 5.43
C ASN A 126 5.19 26.26 5.25
N HIS A 127 4.53 26.27 4.09
CA HIS A 127 3.36 27.11 3.80
C HIS A 127 2.02 26.48 4.21
N VAL A 128 2.01 25.27 4.75
CA VAL A 128 0.81 24.51 5.12
C VAL A 128 0.48 24.68 6.60
N THR A 129 -0.66 25.28 6.90
CA THR A 129 -1.24 25.28 8.25
C THR A 129 -2.01 23.97 8.48
N ILE A 130 -1.58 23.18 9.46
CA ILE A 130 -2.22 21.93 9.85
C ILE A 130 -3.15 22.23 11.02
N THR A 131 -4.45 21.97 10.86
CA THR A 131 -5.46 22.17 11.90
C THR A 131 -6.09 20.83 12.27
N CYS A 132 -5.91 20.39 13.51
CA CYS A 132 -6.50 19.16 14.02
C CYS A 132 -7.67 19.50 14.96
N LEU A 133 -8.86 18.99 14.66
CA LEU A 133 -10.07 19.11 15.48
C LEU A 133 -10.36 17.76 16.14
N LEU A 134 -10.28 17.70 17.46
CA LEU A 134 -10.44 16.48 18.24
C LEU A 134 -11.53 16.60 19.31
N GLN A 135 -12.02 15.45 19.77
CA GLN A 135 -12.84 15.42 20.98
C GLN A 135 -11.99 15.68 22.24
N PRO A 136 -12.56 16.23 23.33
CA PRO A 136 -11.83 16.56 24.55
C PRO A 136 -11.04 15.38 25.13
N GLU A 137 -11.59 14.18 25.10
CA GLU A 137 -10.98 12.94 25.59
C GLU A 137 -9.76 12.48 24.77
N HIS A 138 -9.63 12.96 23.53
CA HIS A 138 -8.56 12.58 22.60
C HIS A 138 -7.47 13.67 22.48
N LEU A 139 -7.62 14.81 23.15
CA LEU A 139 -6.70 15.96 23.04
C LEU A 139 -5.22 15.60 23.26
N ARG A 140 -4.93 14.61 24.12
CA ARG A 140 -3.55 14.13 24.37
C ARG A 140 -2.91 13.38 23.20
N GLN A 141 -3.67 13.08 22.15
CA GLN A 141 -3.22 12.39 20.95
C GLN A 141 -3.11 13.32 19.73
N ALA A 142 -3.37 14.62 19.89
CA ALA A 142 -3.22 15.61 18.82
C ALA A 142 -1.84 15.56 18.13
N ASP A 143 -0.77 15.43 18.92
CA ASP A 143 0.60 15.33 18.40
C ASP A 143 0.81 14.14 17.46
N ARG A 144 0.05 13.05 17.64
CA ARG A 144 0.16 11.86 16.78
C ARG A 144 -0.34 12.15 15.37
N HIS A 145 -1.49 12.81 15.24
CA HIS A 145 -2.03 13.23 13.96
C HIS A 145 -1.14 14.28 13.30
N ILE A 146 -0.74 15.30 14.06
CA ILE A 146 0.07 16.41 13.52
C ILE A 146 1.44 15.90 13.03
N SER A 147 2.10 15.04 13.81
CA SER A 147 3.39 14.47 13.41
C SER A 147 3.25 13.56 12.19
N ALA A 148 2.22 12.71 12.16
CA ALA A 148 1.94 11.83 11.02
C ALA A 148 1.69 12.63 9.73
N ALA A 149 0.86 13.67 9.78
CA ALA A 149 0.62 14.55 8.64
C ALA A 149 1.89 15.30 8.19
N ARG A 150 2.71 15.77 9.14
CA ARG A 150 4.00 16.40 8.83
C ARG A 150 4.95 15.44 8.11
N TYR A 151 5.07 14.20 8.60
CA TYR A 151 5.91 13.20 7.96
C TYR A 151 5.43 12.87 6.55
N ALA A 152 4.12 12.76 6.35
CA ALA A 152 3.57 12.52 5.02
C ALA A 152 3.79 13.70 4.06
N LEU A 153 3.58 14.94 4.54
CA LEU A 153 3.90 16.16 3.80
C LEU A 153 5.37 16.19 3.38
N GLU A 154 6.29 15.98 4.32
CA GLU A 154 7.74 15.97 4.06
C GLU A 154 8.15 14.88 3.06
N TYR A 155 7.61 13.66 3.24
CA TYR A 155 8.02 12.53 2.44
C TYR A 155 7.46 12.59 1.01
N LEU A 156 6.18 12.95 0.83
CA LEU A 156 5.59 13.08 -0.51
C LEU A 156 6.14 14.28 -1.28
N ASP A 157 6.46 15.40 -0.60
CA ASP A 157 7.13 16.54 -1.23
C ASP A 157 8.48 16.15 -1.86
N ALA A 158 9.26 15.34 -1.13
CA ALA A 158 10.58 14.89 -1.59
C ALA A 158 10.53 13.79 -2.67
N HIS A 159 9.53 12.90 -2.64
CA HIS A 159 9.50 11.68 -3.45
C HIS A 159 8.44 11.67 -4.56
N VAL A 160 7.45 12.58 -4.53
CA VAL A 160 6.37 12.65 -5.52
C VAL A 160 6.30 14.05 -6.15
N GLY A 161 6.00 15.08 -5.35
CA GLY A 161 5.82 16.45 -5.83
C GLY A 161 5.25 17.36 -4.74
N PRO A 162 5.16 18.67 -4.98
CA PRO A 162 4.74 19.62 -3.93
C PRO A 162 3.25 19.53 -3.59
N TYR A 163 2.93 19.80 -2.31
CA TYR A 163 1.56 20.02 -1.85
C TYR A 163 1.12 21.48 -2.10
N PRO A 164 0.13 21.73 -2.96
CA PRO A 164 -0.14 23.08 -3.46
C PRO A 164 -1.01 23.92 -2.52
N TRP A 165 -1.83 23.29 -1.67
CA TRP A 165 -2.74 24.01 -0.78
C TRP A 165 -2.03 24.54 0.47
N PRO A 166 -2.43 25.72 1.00
CA PRO A 166 -1.79 26.31 2.17
C PRO A 166 -2.35 25.80 3.51
N HIS A 167 -3.25 24.81 3.49
CA HIS A 167 -3.83 24.27 4.71
C HIS A 167 -4.19 22.79 4.58
N LEU A 168 -4.25 22.11 5.73
CA LEU A 168 -4.79 20.78 5.90
C LEU A 168 -5.63 20.75 7.18
N THR A 169 -6.86 20.25 7.09
CA THR A 169 -7.74 20.05 8.24
C THR A 169 -7.83 18.56 8.56
N ILE A 170 -7.56 18.17 9.80
CA ILE A 170 -7.65 16.79 10.28
C ILE A 170 -8.76 16.71 11.32
N ILE A 171 -9.70 15.79 11.12
CA ILE A 171 -10.82 15.58 12.03
C ILE A 171 -10.63 14.26 12.76
N ASP A 172 -10.78 14.27 14.08
CA ASP A 172 -10.99 13.09 14.90
C ASP A 172 -12.48 13.01 15.30
N PRO A 173 -13.27 12.14 14.63
CA PRO A 173 -14.68 11.98 14.94
C PRO A 173 -14.89 11.42 16.35
N PRO A 174 -16.00 11.76 17.03
CA PRO A 174 -16.32 11.16 18.31
C PRO A 174 -16.59 9.67 18.15
N ARG A 175 -16.43 8.92 19.25
CA ARG A 175 -16.57 7.45 19.29
C ARG A 175 -17.90 6.93 18.73
N TYR A 176 -18.98 7.70 18.86
CA TYR A 176 -20.30 7.32 18.36
C TYR A 176 -20.54 7.72 16.89
N ALA A 177 -19.59 8.41 16.27
CA ALA A 177 -19.61 8.83 14.87
C ALA A 177 -18.43 8.26 14.07
N LEU A 178 -17.85 7.13 14.49
CA LEU A 178 -16.71 6.49 13.81
C LEU A 178 -17.00 6.14 12.34
N GLY A 179 -18.27 6.03 11.94
CA GLY A 179 -18.64 5.87 10.53
C GLY A 179 -18.24 7.05 9.65
N ALA A 180 -17.89 8.21 10.22
CA ALA A 180 -17.34 9.37 9.50
C ALA A 180 -15.81 9.46 9.59
N GLY A 181 -15.12 8.46 10.17
CA GLY A 181 -13.66 8.37 10.21
C GLY A 181 -13.09 7.61 9.02
N GLY A 182 -11.80 7.83 8.73
CA GLY A 182 -11.10 7.22 7.60
C GLY A 182 -11.62 7.72 6.25
N MET A 183 -11.68 9.05 6.10
CA MET A 183 -12.19 9.71 4.89
C MET A 183 -11.25 10.82 4.40
N GLU A 184 -11.26 11.08 3.11
CA GLU A 184 -10.11 11.63 2.38
C GLU A 184 -10.39 12.85 1.51
N TYR A 185 -11.28 13.74 1.95
CA TYR A 185 -11.55 14.96 1.20
C TYR A 185 -10.27 15.79 1.06
N THR A 186 -10.02 16.35 -0.14
CA THR A 186 -8.69 16.80 -0.61
C THR A 186 -7.84 17.60 0.39
N THR A 187 -8.44 18.48 1.18
CA THR A 187 -7.80 19.32 2.20
C THR A 187 -8.45 19.17 3.59
N LEU A 188 -9.38 18.22 3.74
CA LEU A 188 -10.02 17.82 4.99
C LEU A 188 -10.06 16.30 5.08
N ILE A 189 -9.26 15.74 5.97
CA ILE A 189 -9.21 14.31 6.21
C ILE A 189 -9.87 13.99 7.55
N THR A 190 -10.47 12.81 7.67
CA THR A 190 -10.94 12.28 8.94
C THR A 190 -10.11 11.09 9.33
N ALA A 191 -9.44 11.18 10.47
CA ALA A 191 -8.74 10.06 11.04
C ALA A 191 -9.66 9.33 12.03
N GLY A 192 -9.08 8.66 13.02
CA GLY A 192 -9.79 8.18 14.18
C GLY A 192 -8.84 7.88 15.32
N THR A 193 -9.32 8.07 16.54
CA THR A 193 -8.55 7.84 17.75
C THR A 193 -9.26 6.87 18.69
N PHE A 194 -8.48 6.08 19.43
CA PHE A 194 -8.97 5.26 20.53
C PHE A 194 -8.37 5.71 21.85
N TYR A 195 -9.13 5.56 22.93
CA TYR A 195 -8.68 5.95 24.27
C TYR A 195 -7.44 5.16 24.70
N ALA A 196 -6.45 5.89 25.24
CA ALA A 196 -5.24 5.34 25.87
C ALA A 196 -4.41 4.38 25.00
N LEU A 197 -4.33 4.60 23.68
CA LEU A 197 -3.42 3.84 22.82
C LEU A 197 -1.95 4.05 23.21
N PRO A 198 -1.18 2.98 23.47
CA PRO A 198 0.27 3.08 23.68
C PRO A 198 0.98 3.64 22.44
N LYS A 199 2.10 4.35 22.66
CA LYS A 199 2.94 4.91 21.57
C LYS A 199 3.47 3.86 20.58
N GLY A 200 3.60 2.61 21.02
CA GLY A 200 4.06 1.49 20.19
C GLY A 200 2.96 0.83 19.35
N ILE A 201 1.71 1.32 19.39
CA ILE A 201 0.61 0.85 18.54
C ILE A 201 0.18 2.03 17.67
N ARG A 202 0.43 1.99 16.36
CA ARG A 202 0.33 3.17 15.48
C ARG A 202 -0.80 3.19 14.42
N PRO A 203 -2.04 2.72 14.70
CA PRO A 203 -3.14 2.85 13.74
C PRO A 203 -3.59 4.31 13.55
N VAL A 204 -3.35 5.19 14.54
CA VAL A 204 -3.68 6.62 14.44
C VAL A 204 -2.80 7.30 13.40
N GLU A 205 -1.50 7.04 13.47
CA GLU A 205 -0.51 7.54 12.52
C GLU A 205 -0.75 6.96 11.13
N MET A 206 -0.95 5.64 11.03
CA MET A 206 -1.24 4.94 9.79
C MET A 206 -2.44 5.56 9.07
N VAL A 207 -3.61 5.62 9.71
CA VAL A 207 -4.82 6.19 9.10
C VAL A 207 -4.61 7.66 8.73
N THR A 208 -3.96 8.45 9.58
CA THR A 208 -3.70 9.87 9.25
C THR A 208 -2.81 10.02 8.02
N ILE A 209 -1.82 9.14 7.86
CA ILE A 209 -0.94 9.10 6.67
C ILE A 209 -1.71 8.62 5.44
N HIS A 210 -2.54 7.58 5.57
CA HIS A 210 -3.42 7.08 4.50
C HIS A 210 -4.31 8.20 3.98
N GLU A 211 -5.14 8.78 4.85
CA GLU A 211 -6.10 9.78 4.41
C GLU A 211 -5.43 11.04 3.85
N PHE A 212 -4.23 11.38 4.34
CA PHE A 212 -3.46 12.47 3.75
C PHE A 212 -2.92 12.12 2.36
N GLY A 213 -2.44 10.89 2.14
CA GLY A 213 -1.87 10.49 0.86
C GLY A 213 -2.88 10.58 -0.28
N HIS A 214 -4.17 10.41 0.01
CA HIS A 214 -5.28 10.67 -0.90
C HIS A 214 -5.37 12.12 -1.40
N SER A 215 -4.85 13.11 -0.68
CA SER A 215 -4.68 14.47 -1.22
C SER A 215 -3.83 14.49 -2.50
N TYR A 216 -2.90 13.54 -2.65
CA TYR A 216 -2.13 13.32 -3.87
C TYR A 216 -2.85 12.37 -4.83
N PHE A 217 -3.26 11.20 -4.36
CA PHE A 217 -3.71 10.07 -5.20
C PHE A 217 -5.23 9.96 -5.39
N MET A 218 -5.97 11.03 -5.09
CA MET A 218 -7.39 11.22 -5.47
C MET A 218 -7.74 12.72 -5.55
N GLY A 219 -7.05 13.54 -4.75
CA GLY A 219 -7.12 15.00 -4.78
C GLY A 219 -6.45 15.59 -6.02
N MET A 220 -5.12 15.57 -6.11
CA MET A 220 -4.41 16.11 -7.27
C MET A 220 -4.53 15.18 -8.49
N ILE A 221 -4.23 13.90 -8.31
CA ILE A 221 -4.29 12.89 -9.36
C ILE A 221 -5.65 12.18 -9.23
N ALA A 222 -6.68 12.81 -9.77
CA ALA A 222 -8.07 12.41 -9.54
C ALA A 222 -8.48 11.24 -10.46
N SER A 223 -7.98 10.04 -10.21
CA SER A 223 -8.41 8.82 -10.92
C SER A 223 -9.90 8.56 -10.75
N ASN A 224 -10.46 7.72 -11.63
CA ASN A 224 -11.84 7.28 -11.49
C ASN A 224 -11.93 6.06 -10.57
N GLU A 225 -12.03 6.30 -9.27
CA GLU A 225 -12.07 5.26 -8.26
C GLU A 225 -13.27 4.30 -8.42
N PHE A 226 -14.37 4.74 -9.02
CA PHE A 226 -15.52 3.87 -9.30
C PHE A 226 -15.14 2.69 -10.22
N GLU A 227 -14.31 2.95 -11.23
CA GLU A 227 -13.94 1.98 -12.25
C GLU A 227 -12.53 1.41 -12.04
N GLU A 228 -11.65 2.17 -11.40
CA GLU A 228 -10.23 1.84 -11.21
C GLU A 228 -9.79 2.13 -9.76
N PRO A 229 -10.45 1.56 -8.74
CA PRO A 229 -10.27 1.94 -7.34
C PRO A 229 -8.85 1.72 -6.79
N TRP A 230 -8.07 0.83 -7.42
CA TRP A 230 -6.71 0.54 -6.98
C TRP A 230 -5.72 1.70 -7.24
N LEU A 231 -6.02 2.59 -8.20
CA LEU A 231 -5.20 3.78 -8.46
C LEU A 231 -5.26 4.76 -7.29
N ASP A 232 -6.38 4.75 -6.60
CA ASP A 232 -6.61 5.52 -5.40
C ASP A 232 -6.04 4.74 -4.20
N GLU A 233 -6.77 3.71 -3.77
CA GLU A 233 -6.51 3.01 -2.51
C GLU A 233 -5.24 2.16 -2.52
N GLY A 234 -4.92 1.53 -3.65
CA GLY A 234 -3.76 0.65 -3.78
C GLY A 234 -2.43 1.41 -3.86
N ILE A 235 -2.39 2.47 -4.66
CA ILE A 235 -1.24 3.38 -4.71
C ILE A 235 -1.07 4.12 -3.39
N ASN A 236 -2.19 4.59 -2.81
CA ASN A 236 -2.15 5.30 -1.54
C ASN A 236 -1.63 4.40 -0.40
N SER A 237 -2.12 3.16 -0.30
CA SER A 237 -1.61 2.16 0.65
C SER A 237 -0.12 1.85 0.45
N TYR A 238 0.37 1.83 -0.80
CA TYR A 238 1.80 1.69 -1.06
C TYR A 238 2.61 2.86 -0.47
N TRP A 239 2.15 4.10 -0.64
CA TRP A 239 2.82 5.27 -0.07
C TRP A 239 2.72 5.33 1.44
N GLU A 240 1.57 4.97 2.00
CA GLU A 240 1.36 4.80 3.44
C GLU A 240 2.45 3.91 4.04
N THR A 241 2.60 2.68 3.51
CA THR A 241 3.60 1.73 4.03
C THR A 241 5.02 2.29 4.00
N ARG A 242 5.40 3.04 2.94
CA ARG A 242 6.72 3.68 2.84
C ARG A 242 6.91 4.78 3.87
N ILE A 243 5.92 5.65 4.04
CA ILE A 243 5.98 6.78 4.97
C ILE A 243 6.03 6.26 6.41
N MET A 244 5.21 5.27 6.73
CA MET A 244 5.18 4.64 8.05
C MET A 244 6.54 4.01 8.41
N ASP A 245 7.09 3.19 7.52
CA ASP A 245 8.38 2.53 7.74
C ASP A 245 9.55 3.54 7.78
N TRP A 246 9.50 4.63 7.01
CA TRP A 246 10.49 5.71 7.09
C TRP A 246 10.40 6.50 8.41
N ALA A 247 9.20 6.94 8.79
CA ALA A 247 8.99 7.85 9.92
C ALA A 247 9.13 7.16 11.29
N TYR A 248 8.69 5.90 11.39
CA TYR A 248 8.61 5.17 12.65
C TYR A 248 9.56 3.97 12.72
N GLY A 249 10.30 3.71 11.64
CA GLY A 249 11.34 2.69 11.55
C GLY A 249 10.86 1.41 10.89
N GLU A 250 11.65 0.93 9.93
CA GLU A 250 11.40 -0.33 9.24
C GLU A 250 11.19 -1.49 10.22
N LYS A 251 10.25 -2.37 9.90
CA LYS A 251 9.91 -3.57 10.68
C LYS A 251 9.35 -3.30 12.08
N GLN A 252 9.07 -2.05 12.45
CA GLN A 252 8.49 -1.70 13.74
C GLN A 252 7.47 -0.54 13.67
N ALA A 253 7.18 -0.02 12.47
CA ALA A 253 6.32 1.14 12.30
C ALA A 253 4.89 0.94 12.83
N MET A 254 4.31 -0.25 12.68
CA MET A 254 2.95 -0.53 13.15
C MET A 254 2.90 -0.96 14.61
N LEU A 255 3.72 -1.94 14.99
CA LEU A 255 3.86 -2.41 16.35
C LEU A 255 5.33 -2.32 16.78
N ASP A 256 5.57 -1.68 17.92
CA ASP A 256 6.90 -1.52 18.50
C ASP A 256 6.88 -1.84 20.00
N PHE A 257 7.21 -3.09 20.32
CA PHE A 257 7.32 -3.60 21.67
C PHE A 257 8.63 -4.37 21.84
N PRO A 258 9.19 -4.50 23.07
CA PRO A 258 10.51 -5.12 23.31
C PRO A 258 10.75 -6.51 22.71
N PHE A 259 9.69 -7.23 22.35
CA PHE A 259 9.73 -8.60 21.82
C PHE A 259 8.91 -8.78 20.53
N LEU A 260 8.21 -7.74 20.06
CA LEU A 260 7.35 -7.79 18.88
C LEU A 260 7.48 -6.48 18.12
N HIS A 261 8.04 -6.58 16.93
CA HIS A 261 8.15 -5.48 15.99
C HIS A 261 7.48 -5.89 14.68
N ILE A 262 6.57 -5.06 14.19
CA ILE A 262 5.92 -5.24 12.89
C ILE A 262 5.95 -3.90 12.16
N GLY A 263 6.55 -3.87 10.97
CA GLY A 263 6.52 -2.72 10.06
C GLY A 263 5.21 -2.69 9.29
N ASP A 264 4.94 -1.57 8.63
CA ASP A 264 3.67 -1.40 7.94
C ASP A 264 3.62 -2.20 6.64
N THR A 265 4.76 -2.29 5.94
CA THR A 265 4.88 -3.20 4.78
C THR A 265 4.58 -4.65 5.15
N GLU A 266 5.08 -5.15 6.29
CA GLU A 266 4.77 -6.51 6.74
C GLU A 266 3.32 -6.67 7.18
N PHE A 267 2.74 -5.63 7.79
CA PHE A 267 1.36 -5.64 8.23
C PHE A 267 0.39 -5.69 7.05
N ALA A 268 0.61 -4.85 6.03
CA ALA A 268 -0.14 -4.84 4.78
C ALA A 268 -0.11 -6.21 4.09
N ARG A 269 1.10 -6.78 3.95
CA ARG A 269 1.29 -8.12 3.40
C ARG A 269 0.54 -9.18 4.20
N MET A 270 0.60 -9.14 5.53
CA MET A 270 -0.11 -10.07 6.40
C MET A 270 -1.63 -9.98 6.21
N GLN A 271 -2.18 -8.76 6.14
CA GLN A 271 -3.61 -8.55 5.89
C GLN A 271 -4.04 -9.13 4.55
N TRP A 272 -3.25 -8.94 3.49
CA TRP A 272 -3.52 -9.55 2.18
C TRP A 272 -3.57 -11.09 2.25
N LEU A 273 -2.56 -11.72 2.86
CA LEU A 273 -2.48 -13.19 2.94
C LEU A 273 -3.57 -13.81 3.82
N MET A 274 -3.99 -13.12 4.87
CA MET A 274 -5.01 -13.61 5.79
C MET A 274 -6.44 -13.35 5.29
N ALA A 275 -6.61 -12.47 4.31
CA ALA A 275 -7.91 -12.12 3.80
C ALA A 275 -8.54 -13.25 2.97
N TYR A 276 -9.83 -13.46 3.17
CA TYR A 276 -10.60 -14.43 2.41
C TYR A 276 -10.66 -14.02 0.93
N GLY A 277 -10.27 -14.93 0.04
CA GLY A 277 -10.41 -14.74 -1.40
C GLY A 277 -9.53 -13.65 -2.00
N SER A 278 -8.44 -13.29 -1.32
CA SER A 278 -7.49 -12.25 -1.77
C SER A 278 -6.82 -12.53 -3.12
N ASP A 279 -6.86 -13.79 -3.59
CA ASP A 279 -6.36 -14.21 -4.90
C ASP A 279 -7.49 -14.61 -5.88
N PHE A 280 -8.75 -14.30 -5.60
CA PHE A 280 -9.86 -14.71 -6.47
C PHE A 280 -10.26 -13.64 -7.49
N PHE A 281 -9.87 -12.39 -7.25
CA PHE A 281 -10.28 -11.25 -8.07
C PHE A 281 -9.06 -10.41 -8.49
N PRO A 282 -9.01 -9.96 -9.75
CA PRO A 282 -8.11 -8.89 -10.16
C PRO A 282 -8.31 -7.64 -9.32
N ALA A 283 -7.27 -6.82 -9.18
CA ALA A 283 -7.34 -5.53 -8.49
C ALA A 283 -7.86 -4.41 -9.42
N SER A 284 -7.95 -4.69 -10.72
CA SER A 284 -8.42 -3.77 -11.75
C SER A 284 -9.93 -3.80 -12.00
N GLU A 285 -10.71 -4.48 -11.15
CA GLU A 285 -12.17 -4.51 -11.29
C GLU A 285 -12.81 -3.22 -10.77
N ASN A 286 -13.99 -2.89 -11.30
CA ASN A 286 -14.80 -1.79 -10.78
C ASN A 286 -15.15 -2.01 -9.29
N ALA A 287 -15.31 -0.93 -8.53
CA ALA A 287 -15.54 -0.99 -7.09
C ALA A 287 -16.79 -1.80 -6.67
N TRP A 288 -17.82 -1.87 -7.53
CA TRP A 288 -19.05 -2.65 -7.30
C TRP A 288 -18.98 -4.11 -7.73
N SER A 289 -17.92 -4.52 -8.42
CA SER A 289 -17.76 -5.90 -8.90
C SER A 289 -17.23 -6.85 -7.82
N TYR A 290 -16.62 -6.32 -6.76
CA TYR A 290 -16.03 -7.13 -5.70
C TYR A 290 -17.10 -7.78 -4.80
N PRO A 291 -17.03 -9.10 -4.58
CA PRO A 291 -17.88 -9.75 -3.59
C PRO A 291 -17.65 -9.23 -2.17
N ARG A 292 -18.63 -9.50 -1.31
CA ARG A 292 -18.58 -9.06 0.10
C ARG A 292 -17.32 -9.58 0.78
N GLY A 293 -16.58 -8.66 1.40
CA GLY A 293 -15.40 -8.96 2.20
C GLY A 293 -14.10 -9.13 1.42
N THR A 294 -14.09 -9.00 0.10
CA THR A 294 -12.85 -9.13 -0.70
C THR A 294 -12.24 -7.78 -1.09
N TYR A 295 -13.04 -6.71 -1.15
CA TYR A 295 -12.62 -5.37 -1.59
C TYR A 295 -11.33 -4.88 -0.92
N GLY A 296 -11.28 -4.84 0.42
CA GLY A 296 -10.13 -4.30 1.15
C GLY A 296 -8.81 -4.99 0.80
N ALA A 297 -8.78 -6.32 0.72
CA ALA A 297 -7.56 -7.04 0.39
C ALA A 297 -7.19 -6.93 -1.09
N SER A 298 -8.18 -6.96 -1.98
CA SER A 298 -7.96 -6.92 -3.44
C SER A 298 -7.56 -5.53 -3.94
N VAL A 299 -8.03 -4.46 -3.31
CA VAL A 299 -7.86 -3.08 -3.79
C VAL A 299 -6.77 -2.32 -3.03
N TYR A 300 -6.58 -2.58 -1.74
CA TYR A 300 -5.57 -1.89 -0.92
C TYR A 300 -4.31 -2.75 -0.82
N GLN A 301 -4.44 -3.90 -0.14
CA GLN A 301 -3.30 -4.63 0.40
C GLN A 301 -2.51 -5.40 -0.67
N LYS A 302 -3.21 -6.00 -1.64
CA LYS A 302 -2.58 -6.70 -2.78
C LYS A 302 -1.83 -5.72 -3.69
N PRO A 303 -2.44 -4.60 -4.18
CA PRO A 303 -1.71 -3.62 -4.98
C PRO A 303 -0.54 -2.97 -4.23
N ALA A 304 -0.70 -2.67 -2.93
CA ALA A 304 0.40 -2.17 -2.12
C ALA A 304 1.58 -3.16 -2.06
N THR A 305 1.29 -4.45 -1.85
CA THR A 305 2.30 -5.52 -1.84
C THR A 305 2.94 -5.72 -3.23
N MET A 306 2.15 -5.58 -4.30
CA MET A 306 2.60 -5.64 -5.68
C MET A 306 3.57 -4.49 -6.00
N LEU A 307 3.22 -3.24 -5.67
CA LEU A 307 4.07 -2.08 -5.90
C LEU A 307 5.33 -2.12 -5.03
N ASN A 308 5.23 -2.60 -3.79
CA ASN A 308 6.38 -2.85 -2.93
C ASN A 308 7.34 -3.92 -3.49
N THR A 309 6.80 -4.95 -4.17
CA THR A 309 7.60 -5.95 -4.89
C THR A 309 8.27 -5.33 -6.12
N LEU A 310 7.51 -4.54 -6.91
CA LEU A 310 8.04 -3.83 -8.07
C LEU A 310 9.18 -2.89 -7.68
N GLU A 311 9.02 -2.09 -6.63
CA GLU A 311 10.08 -1.21 -6.11
C GLU A 311 11.35 -1.99 -5.77
N ARG A 312 11.22 -3.14 -5.10
CA ARG A 312 12.36 -3.98 -4.70
C ARG A 312 13.05 -4.63 -5.90
N MET A 313 12.33 -4.80 -7.03
CA MET A 313 12.91 -5.26 -8.29
C MET A 313 13.63 -4.15 -9.05
N VAL A 314 13.01 -2.98 -9.22
CA VAL A 314 13.57 -1.88 -10.05
C VAL A 314 14.43 -0.88 -9.26
N GLY A 315 14.41 -0.97 -7.94
CA GLY A 315 15.07 -0.08 -6.99
C GLY A 315 14.28 1.19 -6.66
N GLN A 316 14.38 1.62 -5.41
CA GLN A 316 13.67 2.78 -4.86
C GLN A 316 13.83 4.05 -5.70
N LYS A 317 15.05 4.39 -6.13
CA LYS A 317 15.30 5.58 -6.96
C LYS A 317 14.55 5.57 -8.29
N THR A 318 14.34 4.39 -8.87
CA THR A 318 13.56 4.24 -10.11
C THR A 318 12.08 4.45 -9.80
N MET A 319 11.60 3.87 -8.70
CA MET A 319 10.21 4.02 -8.27
C MET A 319 9.85 5.46 -7.92
N ASP A 320 10.76 6.19 -7.26
CA ASP A 320 10.59 7.62 -6.99
C ASP A 320 10.52 8.43 -8.29
N GLU A 321 11.33 8.10 -9.31
CA GLU A 321 11.24 8.77 -10.62
C GLU A 321 9.93 8.44 -11.36
N ILE A 322 9.41 7.19 -11.24
CA ILE A 322 8.10 6.80 -11.77
C ILE A 322 7.03 7.73 -11.21
N PHE A 323 6.95 7.89 -9.88
CA PHE A 323 5.92 8.72 -9.27
C PHE A 323 6.13 10.21 -9.45
N LYS A 324 7.38 10.70 -9.49
CA LYS A 324 7.68 12.09 -9.89
C LYS A 324 7.21 12.37 -11.31
N LYS A 325 7.44 11.44 -12.24
CA LYS A 325 6.93 11.58 -13.61
C LYS A 325 5.41 11.50 -13.64
N TYR A 326 4.79 10.57 -12.92
CA TYR A 326 3.34 10.44 -12.82
C TYR A 326 2.70 11.72 -12.30
N TYR A 327 3.23 12.29 -11.22
CA TYR A 327 2.80 13.58 -10.68
C TYR A 327 2.95 14.71 -11.70
N ARG A 328 4.13 14.87 -12.33
CA ARG A 328 4.36 15.94 -13.33
C ARG A 328 3.40 15.87 -14.50
N ASP A 329 3.07 14.66 -14.95
CA ASP A 329 2.25 14.46 -16.14
C ASP A 329 0.74 14.54 -15.81
N TRP A 330 0.34 14.15 -14.59
CA TRP A 330 -1.07 13.89 -14.24
C TRP A 330 -1.64 14.66 -13.04
N ALA A 331 -0.85 15.48 -12.34
CA ALA A 331 -1.41 16.38 -11.33
C ALA A 331 -2.50 17.29 -11.95
N PHE A 332 -3.63 17.38 -11.27
CA PHE A 332 -4.86 18.06 -11.68
C PHE A 332 -5.48 17.51 -12.98
N ARG A 333 -5.41 16.18 -13.14
CA ARG A 333 -6.00 15.42 -14.26
C ARG A 333 -6.62 14.11 -13.77
N HIS A 334 -7.20 13.36 -14.71
CA HIS A 334 -7.91 12.10 -14.48
C HIS A 334 -7.22 10.93 -15.21
N PRO A 335 -6.06 10.42 -14.75
CA PRO A 335 -5.40 9.29 -15.37
C PRO A 335 -6.18 7.98 -15.22
N SER A 336 -5.88 7.04 -16.11
CA SER A 336 -6.26 5.62 -16.02
C SER A 336 -5.08 4.74 -15.59
N THR A 337 -5.38 3.46 -15.38
CA THR A 337 -4.42 2.38 -15.13
C THR A 337 -3.37 2.32 -16.23
N ASN A 338 -3.81 2.46 -17.48
CA ASN A 338 -2.90 2.44 -18.63
C ASN A 338 -1.93 3.63 -18.62
N ASP A 339 -2.36 4.79 -18.16
CA ASP A 339 -1.51 5.97 -18.06
C ASP A 339 -0.40 5.78 -17.03
N PHE A 340 -0.73 5.19 -15.87
CA PHE A 340 0.26 4.81 -14.85
C PHE A 340 1.25 3.75 -15.39
N ILE A 341 0.74 2.67 -16.00
CA ILE A 341 1.59 1.60 -16.56
C ILE A 341 2.52 2.14 -17.65
N GLN A 342 2.05 3.08 -18.48
CA GLN A 342 2.90 3.74 -19.47
C GLN A 342 4.03 4.55 -18.83
N VAL A 343 3.75 5.28 -17.73
CA VAL A 343 4.80 5.98 -16.98
C VAL A 343 5.82 5.00 -16.40
N VAL A 344 5.36 3.90 -15.81
CA VAL A 344 6.23 2.81 -15.31
C VAL A 344 7.12 2.28 -16.42
N ASN A 345 6.54 1.89 -17.57
CA ASN A 345 7.27 1.35 -18.71
C ASN A 345 8.30 2.34 -19.25
N GLN A 346 7.93 3.62 -19.41
CA GLN A 346 8.86 4.66 -19.88
C GLN A 346 10.08 4.77 -18.96
N VAL A 347 9.86 4.98 -17.65
CA VAL A 347 10.96 5.20 -16.71
C VAL A 347 11.81 3.94 -16.54
N VAL A 348 11.20 2.76 -16.46
CA VAL A 348 11.97 1.51 -16.30
C VAL A 348 12.83 1.23 -17.53
N THR A 349 12.29 1.40 -18.73
CA THR A 349 13.07 1.21 -19.97
C THR A 349 14.18 2.26 -20.10
N GLU A 350 13.93 3.52 -19.69
CA GLU A 350 14.97 4.56 -19.67
C GLU A 350 16.11 4.27 -18.68
N LYS A 351 15.80 3.72 -17.50
CA LYS A 351 16.79 3.49 -16.43
C LYS A 351 17.48 2.13 -16.51
N HIS A 352 16.80 1.11 -17.01
CA HIS A 352 17.25 -0.29 -16.98
C HIS A 352 17.34 -0.95 -18.35
N GLY A 353 16.96 -0.26 -19.43
CA GLY A 353 16.88 -0.85 -20.76
C GLY A 353 15.95 -2.06 -20.78
N ASN A 354 16.38 -3.15 -21.41
CA ASN A 354 15.59 -4.39 -21.52
C ASN A 354 15.84 -5.39 -20.38
N ALA A 355 16.38 -4.96 -19.23
CA ALA A 355 16.70 -5.87 -18.11
C ALA A 355 15.47 -6.63 -17.59
N PHE A 356 14.27 -6.05 -17.73
CA PHE A 356 12.99 -6.64 -17.33
C PHE A 356 12.09 -7.00 -18.52
N GLY A 357 12.65 -7.11 -19.73
CA GLY A 357 11.89 -7.23 -20.98
C GLY A 357 11.71 -5.88 -21.69
N PRO A 358 10.97 -5.84 -22.82
CA PRO A 358 10.70 -4.61 -23.56
C PRO A 358 9.80 -3.63 -22.80
N ASP A 359 8.97 -4.16 -21.90
CA ASP A 359 8.09 -3.44 -20.98
C ASP A 359 7.77 -4.33 -19.76
N LEU A 360 7.06 -3.77 -18.77
CA LEU A 360 6.57 -4.46 -17.57
C LEU A 360 5.09 -4.87 -17.70
N ASN A 361 4.50 -4.92 -18.90
CA ASN A 361 3.10 -5.33 -19.05
C ASN A 361 2.89 -6.76 -18.51
N TRP A 362 3.86 -7.65 -18.73
CA TRP A 362 3.85 -9.01 -18.17
C TRP A 362 3.70 -9.06 -16.64
N PHE A 363 4.16 -8.03 -15.93
CA PHE A 363 4.05 -7.93 -14.47
C PHE A 363 2.62 -7.52 -14.08
N PHE A 364 2.08 -6.47 -14.70
CA PHE A 364 0.72 -5.99 -14.43
C PHE A 364 -0.34 -6.99 -14.90
N ASP A 365 -0.14 -7.67 -16.03
CA ASP A 365 -1.01 -8.74 -16.54
C ASP A 365 -1.21 -9.86 -15.52
N GLN A 366 -0.15 -10.20 -14.76
CA GLN A 366 -0.19 -11.28 -13.78
C GLN A 366 -0.77 -10.84 -12.42
N PHE A 367 -0.39 -9.65 -11.95
CA PHE A 367 -0.60 -9.27 -10.54
C PHE A 367 -1.66 -8.19 -10.33
N LEU A 368 -1.91 -7.35 -11.34
CA LEU A 368 -2.97 -6.33 -11.30
C LEU A 368 -4.24 -6.85 -12.00
N PHE A 369 -4.12 -7.16 -13.30
CA PHE A 369 -5.22 -7.68 -14.13
C PHE A 369 -5.48 -9.18 -13.91
N GLY A 370 -4.47 -9.87 -13.36
CA GLY A 370 -4.52 -11.30 -13.09
C GLY A 370 -4.58 -11.64 -11.60
N THR A 371 -4.69 -12.93 -11.35
CA THR A 371 -4.72 -13.54 -10.01
C THR A 371 -3.58 -14.54 -9.80
N ALA A 372 -2.47 -14.36 -10.54
CA ALA A 372 -1.36 -15.30 -10.50
C ALA A 372 -0.72 -15.31 -9.12
N LYS A 373 -0.52 -16.51 -8.56
CA LYS A 373 0.06 -16.71 -7.23
C LYS A 373 1.56 -16.92 -7.33
N VAL A 374 2.32 -16.27 -6.47
CA VAL A 374 3.78 -16.47 -6.39
C VAL A 374 4.08 -17.41 -5.24
N ASP A 375 4.76 -18.52 -5.51
CA ASP A 375 5.28 -19.47 -4.51
C ASP A 375 6.48 -20.20 -5.13
N TYR A 376 7.68 -19.84 -4.67
CA TYR A 376 8.96 -20.40 -5.11
C TYR A 376 9.61 -21.20 -3.98
N ALA A 377 9.89 -22.48 -4.24
CA ALA A 377 10.44 -23.38 -3.25
C ALA A 377 11.81 -23.92 -3.62
N VAL A 378 12.67 -24.08 -2.61
CA VAL A 378 13.82 -24.99 -2.70
C VAL A 378 13.36 -26.36 -2.24
N ARG A 379 13.08 -27.25 -3.20
CA ARG A 379 12.51 -28.57 -2.90
C ARG A 379 13.48 -29.47 -2.17
N GLY A 380 14.76 -29.37 -2.51
CA GLY A 380 15.81 -30.13 -1.85
C GLY A 380 17.21 -29.84 -2.36
N VAL A 381 18.19 -30.13 -1.52
CA VAL A 381 19.62 -30.15 -1.87
C VAL A 381 20.13 -31.56 -1.67
N SER A 382 20.75 -32.12 -2.72
CA SER A 382 21.41 -33.43 -2.63
C SER A 382 22.86 -33.33 -3.12
N SER A 383 23.74 -34.10 -2.49
CA SER A 383 25.15 -34.14 -2.88
C SER A 383 25.66 -35.56 -2.83
N ARG A 384 26.34 -35.99 -3.89
CA ARG A 384 26.88 -37.34 -4.04
C ARG A 384 28.31 -37.26 -4.57
N PRO A 385 29.19 -38.23 -4.29
CA PRO A 385 30.50 -38.27 -4.94
C PRO A 385 30.33 -38.25 -6.47
N GLU A 386 31.06 -37.37 -7.14
CA GLU A 386 31.06 -37.29 -8.61
C GLU A 386 31.60 -38.60 -9.17
N ARG A 387 31.06 -39.04 -10.31
CA ARG A 387 31.56 -40.24 -10.98
C ARG A 387 31.92 -39.95 -12.43
N GLY A 388 33.02 -40.55 -12.88
CA GLY A 388 33.46 -40.51 -14.26
C GLY A 388 32.47 -41.15 -15.21
N LYS A 389 32.60 -40.83 -16.50
CA LYS A 389 31.75 -41.38 -17.56
C LYS A 389 31.88 -42.91 -17.59
N ALA A 390 30.74 -43.59 -17.69
CA ALA A 390 30.68 -45.02 -17.94
C ALA A 390 29.93 -45.31 -19.23
N GLY A 391 30.24 -46.43 -19.85
CA GLY A 391 29.62 -46.86 -21.08
C GLY A 391 30.61 -47.53 -22.03
N LEU A 392 30.12 -47.82 -23.22
CA LEU A 392 30.90 -48.40 -24.30
C LEU A 392 31.57 -47.27 -25.08
N PHE A 393 32.89 -47.17 -25.01
CA PHE A 393 33.67 -46.21 -25.80
C PHE A 393 34.22 -46.94 -27.03
N ASP A 394 34.11 -46.31 -28.19
CA ASP A 394 34.71 -46.79 -29.43
C ASP A 394 35.96 -45.95 -29.70
N GLU A 395 37.10 -46.44 -29.22
CA GLU A 395 38.42 -45.88 -29.50
C GLU A 395 39.19 -46.91 -30.35
N ASN A 396 39.64 -46.50 -31.55
CA ASN A 396 40.39 -47.34 -32.50
C ASN A 396 39.66 -48.61 -32.99
N GLY A 397 38.32 -48.60 -33.04
CA GLY A 397 37.52 -49.73 -33.55
C GLY A 397 37.32 -50.87 -32.55
N ALA A 398 37.75 -50.68 -31.30
CA ALA A 398 37.49 -51.59 -30.19
C ALA A 398 36.46 -50.96 -29.23
N LYS A 399 35.34 -51.65 -29.06
CA LYS A 399 34.30 -51.28 -28.10
C LYS A 399 34.72 -51.71 -26.70
N GLU A 400 35.13 -50.75 -25.88
CA GLU A 400 35.58 -50.98 -24.50
C GLU A 400 34.53 -50.47 -23.51
N PHE A 401 34.06 -51.34 -22.61
CA PHE A 401 33.17 -50.92 -21.53
C PHE A 401 34.00 -50.34 -20.37
N ARG A 402 33.79 -49.06 -20.07
CA ARG A 402 34.39 -48.41 -18.90
C ARG A 402 33.36 -48.29 -17.78
N GLU A 403 33.67 -48.84 -16.61
CA GLU A 403 32.86 -48.66 -15.40
C GLU A 403 33.02 -47.26 -14.80
N SER A 404 31.97 -46.78 -14.13
CA SER A 404 31.92 -45.44 -13.55
C SER A 404 32.72 -45.40 -12.25
N GLN A 405 33.92 -44.84 -12.27
CA GLN A 405 34.74 -44.65 -11.07
C GLN A 405 34.41 -43.32 -10.38
N LYS A 406 34.51 -43.27 -9.04
CA LYS A 406 34.39 -42.01 -8.30
C LYS A 406 35.55 -41.10 -8.68
N VAL A 407 35.27 -39.82 -8.91
CA VAL A 407 36.31 -38.79 -9.05
C VAL A 407 36.74 -38.40 -7.63
N PRO A 408 38.00 -38.65 -7.22
CA PRO A 408 38.43 -38.37 -5.85
C PRO A 408 38.25 -36.90 -5.48
N GLY A 409 37.68 -36.64 -4.31
CA GLY A 409 37.48 -35.28 -3.78
C GLY A 409 36.38 -34.45 -4.45
N MET A 410 35.77 -34.92 -5.56
CA MET A 410 34.72 -34.20 -6.28
C MET A 410 33.32 -34.68 -5.89
N PHE A 411 32.39 -33.74 -5.83
CA PHE A 411 30.99 -33.95 -5.51
C PHE A 411 30.11 -33.38 -6.62
N ARG A 412 29.10 -34.16 -7.01
CA ARG A 412 27.96 -33.69 -7.77
C ARG A 412 26.86 -33.27 -6.82
N SER A 413 26.58 -31.97 -6.76
CA SER A 413 25.49 -31.40 -5.98
C SER A 413 24.36 -30.96 -6.89
N THR A 414 23.12 -31.23 -6.50
CA THR A 414 21.91 -30.78 -7.17
C THR A 414 21.06 -29.99 -6.19
N VAL A 415 20.73 -28.76 -6.56
CA VAL A 415 19.71 -27.94 -5.89
C VAL A 415 18.46 -27.98 -6.78
N GLN A 416 17.38 -28.55 -6.26
CA GLN A 416 16.10 -28.62 -6.96
C GLN A 416 15.22 -27.44 -6.56
N LEU A 417 14.87 -26.61 -7.54
CA LEU A 417 13.98 -25.46 -7.40
C LEU A 417 12.62 -25.79 -8.01
N GLU A 418 11.56 -25.28 -7.42
CA GLU A 418 10.19 -25.48 -7.88
C GLU A 418 9.40 -24.17 -7.81
N ARG A 419 8.56 -23.92 -8.82
CA ARG A 419 7.62 -22.81 -8.86
C ARG A 419 6.21 -23.37 -8.72
N ASN A 420 5.74 -23.45 -7.48
CA ASN A 420 4.44 -24.02 -7.11
C ASN A 420 3.30 -23.13 -7.59
N GLY A 421 3.47 -21.81 -7.45
CA GLY A 421 2.53 -20.79 -7.92
C GLY A 421 2.60 -20.58 -9.43
N ASP A 422 1.55 -20.07 -10.03
CA ASP A 422 1.45 -19.76 -11.46
C ASP A 422 2.07 -18.41 -11.86
N GLY A 423 2.31 -17.51 -10.92
CA GLY A 423 3.04 -16.27 -11.12
C GLY A 423 4.51 -16.50 -11.45
N ILE A 424 5.04 -15.69 -12.37
CA ILE A 424 6.39 -15.77 -12.92
C ILE A 424 7.10 -14.44 -12.64
N LEU A 425 8.21 -14.52 -11.90
CA LEU A 425 9.12 -13.43 -11.56
C LEU A 425 10.57 -13.92 -11.68
N PRO A 426 11.50 -13.05 -12.09
CA PRO A 426 12.93 -13.34 -11.96
C PRO A 426 13.33 -13.34 -10.48
N VAL A 427 14.06 -14.37 -10.06
CA VAL A 427 14.53 -14.55 -8.67
C VAL A 427 16.03 -14.81 -8.62
N GLU A 428 16.65 -14.36 -7.53
CA GLU A 428 18.04 -14.66 -7.21
C GLU A 428 18.10 -15.86 -6.25
N ILE A 429 19.09 -16.73 -6.41
CA ILE A 429 19.27 -17.92 -5.56
C ILE A 429 20.67 -17.92 -4.97
N LEU A 430 20.77 -17.84 -3.65
CA LEU A 430 22.02 -17.93 -2.92
C LEU A 430 22.34 -19.38 -2.59
N VAL A 431 23.34 -19.95 -3.26
CA VAL A 431 23.85 -21.30 -3.00
C VAL A 431 25.10 -21.21 -2.12
N THR A 432 25.09 -21.89 -0.98
CA THR A 432 26.23 -21.93 -0.05
C THR A 432 26.88 -23.32 -0.08
N PHE A 433 28.20 -23.34 -0.21
CA PHE A 433 29.02 -24.55 -0.27
C PHE A 433 29.67 -24.88 1.09
N SER A 434 30.09 -26.13 1.24
CA SER A 434 30.71 -26.68 2.46
C SER A 434 32.05 -26.03 2.85
N ASN A 435 32.74 -25.40 1.89
CA ASN A 435 33.95 -24.60 2.12
C ASN A 435 33.64 -23.16 2.57
N GLY A 436 32.35 -22.78 2.70
CA GLY A 436 31.91 -21.44 3.06
C GLY A 436 31.71 -20.48 1.87
N GLU A 437 32.05 -20.90 0.65
CA GLU A 437 31.82 -20.12 -0.56
C GLU A 437 30.31 -19.93 -0.81
N LYS A 438 29.95 -18.77 -1.35
CA LYS A 438 28.58 -18.43 -1.74
C LYS A 438 28.55 -18.05 -3.22
N LEU A 439 27.58 -18.59 -3.94
CA LEU A 439 27.32 -18.29 -5.34
C LEU A 439 25.89 -17.75 -5.47
N LEU A 440 25.74 -16.62 -6.15
CA LEU A 440 24.45 -16.04 -6.45
C LEU A 440 24.07 -16.40 -7.89
N GLU A 441 23.00 -17.18 -8.03
CA GLU A 441 22.44 -17.62 -9.30
C GLU A 441 21.20 -16.81 -9.65
N ARG A 442 20.82 -16.84 -10.93
CA ARG A 442 19.59 -16.20 -11.40
C ARG A 442 18.68 -17.21 -12.10
N TRP A 443 17.39 -17.09 -11.83
CA TRP A 443 16.35 -17.86 -12.50
C TRP A 443 15.24 -16.92 -12.94
N ASP A 444 14.85 -16.99 -14.20
CA ASP A 444 13.74 -16.21 -14.77
C ASP A 444 12.35 -16.68 -14.29
N GLY A 445 12.28 -17.83 -13.60
CA GLY A 445 11.04 -18.40 -13.11
C GLY A 445 10.15 -19.02 -14.19
N GLN A 446 10.59 -19.11 -15.44
CA GLN A 446 9.74 -19.63 -16.53
C GLN A 446 9.45 -21.12 -16.36
N GLU A 447 10.50 -21.89 -16.10
CA GLU A 447 10.42 -23.33 -15.81
C GLU A 447 9.58 -23.59 -14.54
N ARG A 448 8.85 -24.71 -14.49
CA ARG A 448 8.16 -25.13 -13.27
C ARG A 448 9.10 -25.77 -12.26
N VAL A 449 10.12 -26.47 -12.76
CA VAL A 449 11.14 -27.15 -11.98
C VAL A 449 12.48 -26.87 -12.63
N LYS A 450 13.48 -26.52 -11.84
CA LYS A 450 14.84 -26.26 -12.32
C LYS A 450 15.87 -26.89 -11.39
N ASP A 451 16.78 -27.68 -11.97
CA ASP A 451 17.91 -28.25 -11.24
C ASP A 451 19.16 -27.42 -11.49
N LEU A 452 19.75 -26.88 -10.43
CA LEU A 452 21.10 -26.32 -10.47
C LEU A 452 22.09 -27.42 -10.10
N ILE A 453 22.99 -27.76 -11.04
CA ILE A 453 23.93 -28.88 -10.89
C ILE A 453 25.36 -28.33 -10.82
N TYR A 454 26.06 -28.71 -9.75
CA TYR A 454 27.45 -28.33 -9.50
C TYR A 454 28.34 -29.56 -9.40
N SER A 455 29.47 -29.55 -10.10
CA SER A 455 30.52 -30.57 -9.98
C SER A 455 31.79 -29.88 -9.45
N ARG A 456 32.01 -29.97 -8.13
CA ARG A 456 33.07 -29.22 -7.41
C ARG A 456 33.71 -30.06 -6.30
N ASP A 457 34.85 -29.64 -5.79
CA ASP A 457 35.52 -30.24 -4.62
C ASP A 457 34.84 -29.93 -3.27
N SER A 458 33.89 -28.99 -3.27
CA SER A 458 32.99 -28.69 -2.16
C SER A 458 31.53 -29.01 -2.54
N TRP A 459 30.81 -29.72 -1.67
CA TRP A 459 29.37 -29.94 -1.85
C TRP A 459 28.51 -28.76 -1.36
N VAL A 460 27.28 -28.65 -1.86
CA VAL A 460 26.30 -27.63 -1.44
C VAL A 460 25.74 -27.98 -0.06
N VAL A 461 25.65 -27.00 0.85
CA VAL A 461 25.09 -27.18 2.20
C VAL A 461 23.72 -26.53 2.37
N SER A 462 23.44 -25.46 1.64
CA SER A 462 22.14 -24.80 1.62
C SER A 462 21.91 -24.00 0.35
N ALA A 463 20.65 -23.76 0.04
CA ALA A 463 20.22 -22.83 -0.99
C ALA A 463 19.03 -21.99 -0.47
N GLU A 464 18.96 -20.74 -0.90
CA GLU A 464 17.91 -19.77 -0.52
C GLU A 464 17.50 -18.96 -1.75
N ILE A 465 16.22 -19.01 -2.12
CA ILE A 465 15.60 -18.18 -3.13
C ILE A 465 15.24 -16.84 -2.49
N ASP A 466 15.50 -15.76 -3.23
CA ASP A 466 15.24 -14.38 -2.80
C ASP A 466 15.86 -14.06 -1.42
N PRO A 467 17.20 -14.15 -1.30
CA PRO A 467 17.89 -13.98 -0.01
C PRO A 467 17.71 -12.57 0.59
N GLU A 468 17.37 -11.58 -0.24
CA GLU A 468 17.10 -10.21 0.18
C GLU A 468 15.61 -9.93 0.42
N LYS A 469 14.72 -10.92 0.20
CA LYS A 469 13.26 -10.84 0.38
C LYS A 469 12.61 -9.71 -0.44
N LYS A 470 13.02 -9.60 -1.71
CA LYS A 470 12.49 -8.64 -2.68
C LYS A 470 11.05 -8.95 -3.09
N ILE A 471 10.68 -10.23 -3.10
CA ILE A 471 9.42 -10.74 -3.67
C ILE A 471 8.37 -10.87 -2.58
N LEU A 472 7.76 -9.75 -2.20
CA LEU A 472 6.72 -9.71 -1.16
C LEU A 472 5.41 -10.36 -1.62
N LEU A 473 5.24 -10.57 -2.93
CA LEU A 473 4.13 -11.37 -3.48
C LEU A 473 4.26 -12.88 -3.19
N ASP A 474 5.46 -13.40 -2.88
CA ASP A 474 5.66 -14.83 -2.60
C ASP A 474 4.92 -15.23 -1.33
N GLN A 475 3.87 -16.03 -1.49
CA GLN A 475 2.93 -16.38 -0.44
C GLN A 475 3.55 -17.24 0.67
N ASN A 476 4.65 -17.95 0.41
CA ASN A 476 5.22 -18.90 1.35
C ASN A 476 6.74 -18.79 1.47
N LEU A 477 7.22 -17.70 2.07
CA LEU A 477 8.65 -17.49 2.34
C LEU A 477 9.33 -18.60 3.18
N LEU A 478 8.58 -19.52 3.80
CA LEU A 478 9.13 -20.60 4.60
C LEU A 478 9.69 -21.76 3.76
N ASN A 479 9.28 -21.88 2.49
CA ASN A 479 9.79 -22.93 1.58
C ASN A 479 10.91 -22.42 0.64
N ASN A 480 11.23 -21.13 0.68
CA ASN A 480 12.28 -20.50 -0.14
C ASN A 480 13.70 -20.94 0.23
N SER A 481 13.90 -21.70 1.30
CA SER A 481 15.24 -22.15 1.69
C SER A 481 15.29 -23.61 2.09
N TYR A 482 16.43 -24.24 1.82
CA TYR A 482 16.74 -25.60 2.24
C TYR A 482 18.17 -25.69 2.75
N ALA A 483 18.38 -26.36 3.89
CA ALA A 483 19.70 -26.66 4.43
C ALA A 483 19.78 -28.14 4.80
N ILE A 484 20.84 -28.83 4.35
CA ILE A 484 21.05 -30.27 4.62
C ILE A 484 21.08 -30.55 6.13
N LYS A 485 21.64 -29.63 6.91
CA LYS A 485 21.64 -29.67 8.37
C LYS A 485 21.01 -28.38 8.90
N PRO A 486 19.72 -28.37 9.25
CA PRO A 486 19.07 -27.17 9.77
C PRO A 486 19.69 -26.74 11.11
N GLN A 487 19.96 -25.44 11.28
CA GLN A 487 20.47 -24.91 12.53
C GLN A 487 19.36 -24.81 13.58
N LYS A 488 19.26 -25.83 14.44
CA LYS A 488 18.24 -25.91 15.50
C LYS A 488 18.36 -24.81 16.56
N ALA A 489 19.54 -24.18 16.70
CA ALA A 489 19.78 -23.15 17.71
C ALA A 489 18.86 -21.93 17.54
N TYR A 490 18.56 -21.51 16.31
CA TYR A 490 17.66 -20.38 16.06
C TYR A 490 16.21 -20.71 16.39
N ALA A 491 15.74 -21.91 16.04
CA ALA A 491 14.41 -22.37 16.41
C ALA A 491 14.23 -22.39 17.93
N TRP A 492 15.23 -22.91 18.66
CA TRP A 492 15.25 -22.88 20.13
C TRP A 492 15.25 -21.45 20.67
N LYS A 493 16.07 -20.54 20.13
CA LYS A 493 16.10 -19.13 20.54
C LYS A 493 14.72 -18.47 20.42
N TRP A 494 14.02 -18.67 19.31
CA TRP A 494 12.69 -18.12 19.09
C TRP A 494 11.62 -18.77 19.98
N ALA A 495 11.65 -20.11 20.14
CA ALA A 495 10.77 -20.80 21.07
C ALA A 495 10.95 -20.31 22.51
N THR A 496 12.19 -20.13 22.96
CA THR A 496 12.47 -19.59 24.30
C THR A 496 11.98 -18.15 24.45
N ARG A 497 12.17 -17.29 23.44
CA ARG A 497 11.64 -15.91 23.45
C ARG A 497 10.11 -15.88 23.51
N PHE A 498 9.45 -16.73 22.74
CA PHE A 498 7.99 -16.84 22.77
C PHE A 498 7.47 -17.33 24.12
N LEU A 499 8.08 -18.37 24.70
CA LEU A 499 7.72 -18.86 26.04
C LEU A 499 7.93 -17.78 27.10
N PHE A 500 9.04 -17.04 27.02
CA PHE A 500 9.30 -15.90 27.90
C PHE A 500 8.25 -14.80 27.74
N LEU A 501 7.81 -14.50 26.51
CA LEU A 501 6.73 -13.56 26.25
C LEU A 501 5.42 -14.02 26.91
N ILE A 502 4.99 -15.26 26.66
CA ILE A 502 3.76 -15.81 27.25
C ILE A 502 3.84 -15.76 28.77
N GLN A 503 5.00 -16.09 29.36
CA GLN A 503 5.21 -15.96 30.80
C GLN A 503 5.03 -14.52 31.30
N ASN A 504 5.62 -13.52 30.62
CA ASN A 504 5.48 -12.12 31.03
C ASN A 504 4.05 -11.60 30.86
N LEU A 505 3.35 -12.01 29.81
CA LEU A 505 1.93 -11.68 29.62
C LEU A 505 1.10 -12.26 30.77
N LEU A 506 1.27 -13.54 31.08
CA LEU A 506 0.58 -14.20 32.20
C LEU A 506 0.91 -13.53 33.56
N HIS A 507 2.17 -13.15 33.78
CA HIS A 507 2.60 -12.41 34.98
C HIS A 507 1.97 -11.01 35.07
N THR A 508 1.83 -10.32 33.94
CA THR A 508 1.18 -9.02 33.89
C THR A 508 -0.31 -9.14 34.23
N PHE A 509 -1.01 -10.15 33.70
CA PHE A 509 -2.41 -10.39 34.03
C PHE A 509 -2.63 -10.82 35.48
N THR A 510 -1.70 -11.55 36.08
CA THR A 510 -1.77 -11.91 37.52
C THR A 510 -1.54 -10.72 38.46
N PHE A 511 -1.04 -9.58 37.97
CA PHE A 511 -0.99 -8.34 38.75
C PHE A 511 -2.36 -7.63 38.83
N PHE A 512 -3.28 -7.93 37.92
CA PHE A 512 -4.62 -7.34 37.84
C PHE A 512 -5.74 -8.26 38.38
N ILE A 513 -5.39 -9.48 38.83
CA ILE A 513 -6.25 -10.42 39.56
C ILE A 513 -5.80 -10.41 41.02
#